data_AF-A0A843I7P4-F1
#
_entry.id   AF-A0A843I7P4-F1
#
_cell.length_a   1.000
_cell.length_b   1.000
_cell.length_c   1.000
_cell.angle_alpha   90.00
_cell.angle_beta   90.00
_cell.angle_gamma   90.00
#
_symmetry.space_group_name_H-M   'P 1'
#
loop_
_entity.id
_entity.type
_entity.pdbx_description
1 polymer ?
#
loop_
_entity_poly.entity_id
_entity_poly.type
_entity_poly.pdbx_seq_one_letter_code
_entity_poly.pdbx_strand_id
1 'polypeptide(L)'
;MIQQERIQQLNSHSIRSGDYVLYWMQASQRILDNHALQYAIQKANEYRKHLVVFFGLTPSYPEANQRHYSFMLEGLKEIQQSLEKQGITFV
;
A
#
# COMPACT_ATOMS: atom_id res chain seq x y z
N MET A 1 -17.54 0.14 -4.84
CA MET A 1 -17.43 0.79 -3.51
C MET A 1 -16.90 -0.26 -2.54
N ILE A 2 -15.95 0.09 -1.66
CA ILE A 2 -15.45 -0.88 -0.66
C ILE A 2 -16.53 -1.08 0.42
N GLN A 3 -16.77 -2.33 0.78
CA GLN A 3 -17.68 -2.75 1.86
C GLN A 3 -17.15 -2.22 3.20
N GLN A 4 -18.00 -1.54 3.98
CA GLN A 4 -17.57 -0.89 5.25
C GLN A 4 -17.04 -1.92 6.25
N GLU A 5 -17.56 -3.13 6.22
CA GLU A 5 -17.16 -4.26 7.07
C GLU A 5 -15.71 -4.70 6.83
N ARG A 6 -15.10 -4.28 5.72
CA ARG A 6 -13.67 -4.53 5.41
C ARG A 6 -12.74 -3.46 5.96
N ILE A 7 -13.28 -2.38 6.52
CA ILE A 7 -12.50 -1.24 7.00
C ILE A 7 -12.61 -1.20 8.52
N GLN A 8 -11.46 -1.23 9.18
CA GLN A 8 -11.38 -1.03 10.62
C GLN A 8 -10.61 0.26 10.91
N GLN A 9 -11.24 1.16 11.66
CA GLN A 9 -10.59 2.37 12.15
C GLN A 9 -9.68 2.02 13.34
N LEU A 10 -8.38 2.25 13.19
CA LEU A 10 -7.39 1.91 14.23
C LEU A 10 -7.14 3.04 15.24
N ASN A 11 -7.52 4.27 14.93
CA ASN A 11 -7.41 5.43 15.83
C ASN A 11 -8.47 6.49 15.50
N SER A 12 -8.74 7.41 16.43
CA SER A 12 -9.73 8.48 16.30
C SER A 12 -9.14 9.87 16.03
N HIS A 13 -7.90 9.95 15.53
CA HIS A 13 -7.28 11.24 15.24
C HIS A 13 -7.93 11.92 14.03
N SER A 14 -8.07 13.24 14.11
CA SER A 14 -8.48 14.05 12.96
C SER A 14 -7.45 13.95 11.84
N ILE A 15 -7.94 13.96 10.60
CA ILE A 15 -7.09 14.02 9.41
C ILE A 15 -6.25 15.28 9.46
N ARG A 16 -4.94 15.14 9.29
CA ARG A 16 -4.00 16.26 9.26
C ARG A 16 -3.95 16.86 7.86
N SER A 17 -3.62 18.14 7.77
CA SER A 17 -3.29 18.77 6.49
C SER A 17 -1.94 18.24 5.99
N GLY A 18 -1.97 17.10 5.30
CA GLY A 18 -0.80 16.49 4.66
C GLY A 18 -0.84 16.58 3.14
N ASP A 19 0.25 16.14 2.52
CA ASP A 19 0.43 16.20 1.06
C ASP A 19 -0.07 14.94 0.34
N TYR A 20 -0.19 13.83 1.06
CA TYR A 20 -0.54 12.53 0.49
C TYR A 20 -1.41 11.68 1.43
N VAL A 21 -2.08 10.70 0.83
CA VAL A 21 -2.60 9.52 1.52
C VAL A 21 -1.53 8.43 1.43
N LEU A 22 -1.20 7.81 2.56
CA LEU A 22 -0.24 6.72 2.62
C LEU A 22 -0.97 5.37 2.68
N TYR A 23 -0.70 4.49 1.73
CA TYR A 23 -1.05 3.08 1.85
C TYR A 23 0.19 2.28 2.25
N TRP A 24 0.22 1.83 3.50
CA TRP A 24 1.23 0.89 3.96
C TRP A 24 0.87 -0.52 3.51
N MET A 25 1.50 -0.96 2.42
CA MET A 25 1.38 -2.31 1.90
C MET A 25 2.26 -3.25 2.72
N GLN A 26 1.68 -4.34 3.22
CA GLN A 26 2.44 -5.36 3.96
C GLN A 26 2.04 -6.77 3.48
N ALA A 27 0.84 -7.24 3.80
CA ALA A 27 0.41 -8.60 3.45
C ALA A 27 -0.02 -8.77 1.98
N SER A 28 -0.80 -7.84 1.44
CA SER A 28 -1.37 -7.95 0.08
C SER A 28 -0.48 -7.24 -0.95
N GLN A 29 0.65 -7.87 -1.29
CA GLN A 29 1.60 -7.39 -2.29
C GLN A 29 1.10 -7.67 -3.71
N ARG A 30 0.10 -6.90 -4.14
CA ARG A 30 -0.50 -6.97 -5.50
C ARG A 30 -1.27 -5.68 -5.79
N ILE A 31 -1.49 -5.41 -7.07
CA ILE A 31 -2.26 -4.24 -7.51
C ILE A 31 -3.71 -4.60 -7.80
N LEU A 32 -3.92 -5.68 -8.54
CA LEU A 32 -5.25 -6.18 -8.86
C LEU A 32 -5.89 -6.84 -7.65
N ASP A 33 -7.20 -6.65 -7.50
CA ASP A 33 -8.01 -7.22 -6.42
C ASP A 33 -7.41 -6.98 -5.01
N ASN A 34 -6.90 -5.76 -4.82
CA ASN A 34 -6.39 -5.27 -3.56
C ASN A 34 -7.34 -4.22 -2.98
N HIS A 35 -8.25 -4.65 -2.11
CA HIS A 35 -9.23 -3.76 -1.47
C HIS A 35 -8.58 -2.61 -0.68
N ALA A 36 -7.42 -2.84 -0.06
CA ALA A 36 -6.74 -1.80 0.71
C ALA A 36 -6.16 -0.72 -0.21
N LEU A 37 -5.55 -1.12 -1.34
CA LEU A 37 -5.09 -0.18 -2.37
C LEU A 37 -6.28 0.58 -2.98
N GLN A 38 -7.36 -0.11 -3.33
CA GLN A 38 -8.57 0.53 -3.88
C GLN A 38 -9.18 1.55 -2.90
N TYR A 39 -9.21 1.22 -1.61
CA TYR A 39 -9.67 2.14 -0.58
C TYR A 39 -8.75 3.37 -0.48
N ALA A 40 -7.43 3.18 -0.52
CA ALA A 40 -6.48 4.28 -0.47
C ALA A 40 -6.59 5.20 -1.70
N ILE A 41 -6.81 4.65 -2.90
CA ILE A 41 -7.10 5.44 -4.12
C ILE A 41 -8.38 6.26 -3.95
N GLN A 42 -9.45 5.66 -3.41
CA GLN A 42 -10.70 6.39 -3.14
C GLN A 42 -10.47 7.56 -2.19
N LYS A 43 -9.68 7.35 -1.12
CA LYS A 43 -9.35 8.41 -0.15
C LYS A 43 -8.45 9.49 -0.70
N ALA A 44 -7.44 9.13 -1.49
CA ALA A 44 -6.60 10.10 -2.18
C ALA A 44 -7.42 11.01 -3.11
N ASN A 45 -8.36 10.41 -3.86
CA ASN A 45 -9.27 11.15 -4.73
C ASN A 45 -10.25 12.04 -3.95
N GLU A 46 -10.85 11.54 -2.87
CA GLU A 46 -11.76 12.29 -1.98
C GLU A 46 -11.07 13.54 -1.42
N TYR A 47 -9.83 13.40 -0.96
CA TYR A 47 -9.05 14.50 -0.39
C TYR A 47 -8.29 15.33 -1.42
N ARG A 48 -8.33 14.94 -2.70
CA ARG A 48 -7.56 15.57 -3.80
C ARG A 48 -6.06 15.64 -3.47
N LYS A 49 -5.50 14.52 -3.01
CA LYS A 49 -4.09 14.37 -2.64
C LYS A 49 -3.44 13.26 -3.44
N HIS A 50 -2.10 13.25 -3.47
CA HIS A 50 -1.36 12.14 -4.06
C HIS A 50 -1.53 10.87 -3.23
N LEU A 51 -1.48 9.72 -3.88
CA LEU A 51 -1.35 8.43 -3.21
C LEU A 51 0.12 8.01 -3.21
N VAL A 52 0.63 7.66 -2.03
CA VAL A 52 1.93 7.01 -1.87
C VAL A 52 1.69 5.61 -1.33
N VAL A 53 2.31 4.62 -1.95
CA VAL A 53 2.35 3.25 -1.45
C VAL A 53 3.71 3.04 -0.79
N PHE A 54 3.70 2.55 0.44
CA PHE A 54 4.91 2.26 1.20
C PHE A 54 5.00 0.78 1.53
N PHE A 55 6.18 0.18 1.37
CA PHE A 55 6.48 -1.18 1.83
C PHE A 55 7.69 -1.20 2.77
N GLY A 56 7.46 -1.59 4.02
CA GLY A 56 8.52 -1.71 5.03
C GLY A 56 9.21 -3.07 4.99
N LEU A 57 10.44 -3.13 4.46
CA LEU A 57 11.25 -4.35 4.49
C LEU A 57 11.82 -4.60 5.89
N THR A 58 11.48 -5.74 6.50
CA THR A 58 12.04 -6.16 7.79
C THR A 58 13.11 -7.22 7.55
N PRO A 59 14.41 -6.97 7.79
CA PRO A 59 15.48 -7.93 7.49
C PRO A 59 15.46 -9.20 8.34
N SER A 60 14.93 -9.11 9.56
CA SER A 60 14.87 -10.21 10.53
C SER A 60 13.44 -10.73 10.71
N TYR A 61 12.68 -10.85 9.63
CA TYR A 61 11.33 -11.36 9.71
C TYR A 61 11.37 -12.84 10.16
N PRO A 62 10.59 -13.25 11.18
CA PRO A 62 10.62 -14.61 11.69
C PRO A 62 10.41 -15.65 10.58
N GLU A 63 11.21 -16.71 10.58
CA GLU A 63 11.16 -17.81 9.60
C GLU A 63 11.43 -17.41 8.13
N ALA A 64 11.81 -16.15 7.87
CA ALA A 64 12.15 -15.71 6.52
C ALA A 64 13.59 -16.08 6.17
N ASN A 65 13.78 -16.85 5.09
CA ASN A 65 15.10 -17.10 4.50
C ASN A 65 15.28 -16.29 3.22
N GLN A 66 16.50 -16.34 2.67
CA GLN A 66 16.86 -15.61 1.45
C GLN A 66 15.91 -15.86 0.27
N ARG A 67 15.39 -17.08 0.09
CA ARG A 67 14.47 -17.39 -1.01
C ARG A 67 13.13 -16.68 -0.87
N HIS A 68 12.62 -16.54 0.36
CA HIS A 68 11.42 -15.75 0.62
C HIS A 68 11.63 -14.30 0.22
N TYR A 69 12.78 -13.71 0.56
CA TYR A 69 13.10 -12.34 0.18
C TYR A 69 13.32 -12.15 -1.33
N SER A 70 14.03 -13.07 -1.99
CA SER A 70 14.23 -12.99 -3.44
C SER A 70 12.89 -12.97 -4.18
N PHE A 71 11.99 -13.92 -3.87
CA PHE A 71 10.67 -13.98 -4.48
C PHE A 71 9.85 -12.71 -4.21
N MET A 72 9.86 -12.23 -2.97
CA MET A 72 9.16 -11.01 -2.59
C MET A 72 9.69 -9.78 -3.34
N LEU A 73 11.01 -9.58 -3.37
CA LEU A 73 11.62 -8.40 -3.99
C LEU A 73 11.42 -8.36 -5.51
N GLU A 74 11.45 -9.52 -6.17
CA GLU A 74 11.11 -9.63 -7.60
C GLU A 74 9.66 -9.20 -7.85
N GLY A 75 8.71 -9.67 -7.04
CA GLY A 75 7.30 -9.24 -7.12
C GLY A 75 7.10 -7.75 -6.80
N LEU A 76 7.80 -7.22 -5.78
CA LEU A 76 7.75 -5.80 -5.43
C LEU A 76 8.26 -4.91 -6.57
N LYS A 77 9.27 -5.35 -7.32
CA LYS A 77 9.76 -4.64 -8.51
C LYS A 77 8.70 -4.53 -9.60
N GLU A 78 7.95 -5.60 -9.85
CA GLU A 78 6.83 -5.57 -10.82
C GLU A 78 5.67 -4.67 -10.35
N ILE A 79 5.39 -4.68 -9.04
CA ILE A 79 4.39 -3.80 -8.42
C ILE A 79 4.80 -2.33 -8.58
N GLN A 80 6.05 -1.99 -8.27
CA GLN A 80 6.58 -0.64 -8.43
C GLN A 80 6.35 -0.13 -9.86
N GLN A 81 6.81 -0.89 -10.87
CA GLN A 81 6.67 -0.51 -12.28
C GLN A 81 5.20 -0.32 -12.70
N SER A 82 4.29 -1.11 -12.15
CA SER A 82 2.87 -1.06 -12.46
C SER A 82 2.14 0.08 -11.75
N LEU A 83 2.60 0.48 -10.56
CA LEU A 83 2.12 1.68 -9.85
C LEU A 83 2.63 2.97 -10.52
N GLU A 84 3.89 3.00 -10.94
CA GLU A 84 4.49 4.15 -11.64
C GLU A 84 3.75 4.47 -12.95
N LYS A 85 3.33 3.45 -13.71
CA LYS A 85 2.48 3.61 -14.90
C LYS A 85 1.12 4.27 -14.62
N GLN A 86 0.66 4.20 -13.38
CA GLN A 86 -0.58 4.82 -12.91
C GLN A 86 -0.33 6.17 -12.21
N GLY A 87 0.92 6.66 -12.19
CA GLY A 87 1.30 7.88 -11.51
C GLY A 87 1.30 7.78 -9.97
N ILE A 88 1.39 6.56 -9.43
CA ILE A 88 1.41 6.31 -7.98
C ILE A 88 2.86 6.07 -7.54
N THR A 89 3.32 6.82 -6.54
CA THR A 89 4.68 6.66 -5.98
C THR A 89 4.73 5.42 -5.08
N PHE A 90 5.79 4.62 -5.23
CA PHE A 90 6.09 3.46 -4.39
C PHE A 90 7.42 3.67 -3.64
N VAL A 91 7.43 3.47 -2.32
CA VAL A 91 8.57 3.72 -1.41
C VAL A 91 8.85 2.53 -0.50
#